data_AF-A0A7C6ZW38-F1
#
_entry.id   AF-A0A7C6ZW38-F1
#
_cell.length_a   1.000
_cell.length_b   1.000
_cell.length_c   1.000
_cell.angle_alpha   90.00
_cell.angle_beta   90.00
_cell.angle_gamma   90.00
#
_symmetry.space_group_name_H-M   'P 1'
#
loop_
_entity.id
_entity.type
_entity.pdbx_description
1 polymer ?
#
loop_
_entity_poly.entity_id
_entity_poly.type
_entity_poly.pdbx_seq_one_letter_code
_entity_poly.pdbx_strand_id
1 'polypeptide(L)'
;RELAPGKYEVYMVAQTWNFLPDKLEVPAGSEVTFHVTARDVIHGIKIAGTNVNMMALPGQVSTLKATFDKPGTYNYICHEYCGYVAGAPIGHHTMYGQITVLPADGAAETAQAITE
;
A
#
# COMPACT_ATOMS: atom_id res chain seq x y z
N ARG A 1 7.34 -8.72 -0.14
CA ARG A 1 8.34 -9.77 0.18
C ARG A 1 8.43 -9.99 1.70
N GLU A 2 8.54 -11.24 2.16
CA GLU A 2 8.89 -11.54 3.56
C GLU A 2 10.42 -11.51 3.76
N LEU A 3 10.88 -10.89 4.84
CA LEU A 3 12.31 -10.81 5.21
C LEU A 3 12.69 -11.80 6.32
N ALA A 4 11.79 -11.97 7.27
CA ALA A 4 11.90 -12.84 8.42
C ALA A 4 10.49 -13.15 8.91
N PRO A 5 10.27 -14.17 9.76
CA PRO A 5 8.94 -14.51 10.24
C PRO A 5 8.18 -13.29 10.78
N GLY A 6 7.06 -12.95 10.14
CA GLY A 6 6.22 -11.81 10.53
C GLY A 6 6.76 -10.42 10.17
N LYS A 7 7.84 -10.33 9.38
CA LYS A 7 8.45 -9.07 8.93
C LYS A 7 8.48 -8.99 7.42
N TYR A 8 7.87 -7.95 6.87
CA TYR A 8 7.65 -7.79 5.45
C TYR A 8 8.17 -6.46 4.94
N GLU A 9 8.61 -6.46 3.69
CA GLU A 9 8.86 -5.26 2.89
C GLU A 9 7.89 -5.20 1.72
N VAL A 10 7.35 -4.02 1.49
CA VAL A 10 6.50 -3.68 0.36
C VAL A 10 7.18 -2.57 -0.41
N TYR A 11 7.45 -2.81 -1.70
CA TYR A 11 7.88 -1.78 -2.62
C TYR A 11 6.68 -1.38 -3.47
N MET A 12 6.32 -0.11 -3.42
CA MET A 12 5.12 0.41 -4.07
C MET A 12 5.44 1.60 -4.95
N VAL A 13 4.85 1.62 -6.13
CA VAL A 13 4.90 2.76 -7.06
C VAL A 13 3.50 3.35 -7.18
N ALA A 14 3.37 4.62 -6.87
CA ALA A 14 2.18 5.41 -7.19
C ALA A 14 2.31 5.99 -8.60
N GLN A 15 1.22 5.97 -9.36
CA GLN A 15 1.08 6.72 -10.60
C GLN A 15 -0.36 7.26 -10.68
N THR A 16 -0.61 8.22 -11.56
CA THR A 16 -1.91 8.85 -11.75
C THR A 16 -3.02 7.79 -11.78
N TRP A 17 -3.80 7.82 -10.69
CA TRP A 17 -4.98 7.01 -10.38
C TRP A 17 -4.79 5.54 -10.01
N ASN A 18 -3.56 5.04 -9.78
CA ASN A 18 -3.38 3.70 -9.20
C ASN A 18 -2.12 3.56 -8.34
N PHE A 19 -2.11 2.48 -7.55
CA PHE A 19 -0.95 1.99 -6.82
C PHE A 19 -0.52 0.65 -7.41
N LEU A 20 0.79 0.39 -7.43
CA LEU A 20 1.35 -0.90 -7.82
C LEU A 20 2.26 -1.39 -6.69
N PRO A 21 1.95 -2.52 -6.03
CA PRO A 21 0.71 -3.29 -6.18
C PRO A 21 -0.52 -2.54 -5.61
N ASP A 22 -1.72 -2.88 -6.09
CA ASP A 22 -3.00 -2.37 -5.59
C ASP A 22 -3.66 -3.32 -4.56
N LYS A 23 -3.06 -4.49 -4.35
CA LYS A 23 -3.47 -5.50 -3.37
C LYS A 23 -2.25 -6.04 -2.64
N LEU A 24 -2.36 -6.17 -1.34
CA LEU A 24 -1.34 -6.70 -0.45
C LEU A 24 -2.01 -7.67 0.51
N GLU A 25 -1.31 -8.73 0.90
CA GLU A 25 -1.79 -9.67 1.91
C GLU A 25 -0.68 -9.96 2.91
N VAL A 26 -1.01 -9.88 4.20
CA VAL A 26 -0.08 -10.18 5.30
C VAL A 26 -0.83 -10.87 6.44
N PRO A 27 -0.17 -11.75 7.23
CA PRO A 27 -0.76 -12.27 8.45
C PRO A 27 -0.97 -11.21 9.52
N ALA A 28 -1.92 -11.42 10.43
CA ALA A 28 -2.05 -10.62 11.65
C ALA A 28 -0.79 -10.71 12.51
N GLY A 29 -0.39 -9.60 13.10
CA GLY A 29 0.86 -9.42 13.85
C GLY A 29 2.07 -9.07 12.97
N SER A 30 1.87 -8.86 11.66
CA SER A 30 2.97 -8.53 10.75
C SER A 30 3.46 -7.10 10.92
N GLU A 31 4.79 -6.94 10.98
CA GLU A 31 5.49 -5.66 10.82
C GLU A 31 5.82 -5.46 9.34
N VAL A 32 5.24 -4.43 8.73
CA VAL A 32 5.40 -4.12 7.31
C VAL A 32 6.18 -2.82 7.15
N THR A 33 7.26 -2.86 6.39
CA THR A 33 8.02 -1.68 5.95
C THR A 33 7.62 -1.34 4.52
N PHE A 34 6.98 -0.19 4.34
CA PHE A 34 6.59 0.35 3.05
C PHE A 34 7.71 1.22 2.49
N HIS A 35 8.13 0.94 1.27
CA HIS A 35 9.00 1.77 0.44
C HIS A 35 8.18 2.26 -0.74
N VAL A 36 7.89 3.55 -0.77
CA VAL A 36 6.96 4.12 -1.75
C VAL A 36 7.64 5.22 -2.55
N THR A 37 7.47 5.18 -3.86
CA THR A 37 7.84 6.28 -4.76
C THR A 37 6.70 6.60 -5.72
N ALA A 38 6.84 7.67 -6.49
CA ALA A 38 5.89 8.03 -7.54
C ALA A 38 6.56 8.06 -8.92
N ARG A 39 5.81 7.64 -9.94
CA ARG A 39 6.29 7.61 -11.33
C ARG A 39 6.09 8.95 -12.05
N ASP A 40 5.09 9.72 -11.66
CA ASP A 40 4.63 10.91 -12.39
C ASP A 40 4.58 12.17 -11.52
N VAL A 41 3.49 12.38 -10.79
CA VAL A 41 3.23 13.53 -9.93
C VAL A 41 3.35 13.14 -8.46
N ILE A 42 3.17 14.10 -7.55
CA ILE A 42 3.10 13.80 -6.12
C ILE A 42 1.81 13.06 -5.82
N HIS A 43 1.91 12.03 -4.98
CA HIS A 43 0.77 11.31 -4.41
C HIS A 43 0.88 11.26 -2.89
N GLY A 44 -0.22 10.89 -2.24
CA GLY A 44 -0.26 10.58 -0.82
C GLY A 44 -0.66 9.12 -0.65
N ILE A 45 -0.19 8.46 0.40
CA ILE A 45 -0.67 7.15 0.82
C ILE A 45 -1.13 7.26 2.26
N LYS A 46 -2.43 7.01 2.47
CA LYS A 46 -3.00 6.86 3.80
C LYS A 46 -3.72 5.52 3.91
N ILE A 47 -3.35 4.71 4.90
CA ILE A 47 -4.03 3.45 5.17
C ILE A 47 -5.14 3.71 6.20
N ALA A 48 -6.39 3.60 5.76
CA ALA A 48 -7.57 3.88 6.56
C ALA A 48 -7.59 3.03 7.84
N GLY A 49 -7.96 3.61 8.98
CA GLY A 49 -7.98 2.91 10.26
C GLY A 49 -6.61 2.71 10.92
N THR A 50 -5.55 3.32 10.38
CA THR A 50 -4.19 3.28 10.94
C THR A 50 -3.57 4.68 11.01
N ASN A 51 -2.37 4.79 11.59
CA ASN A 51 -1.56 6.01 11.57
C ASN A 51 -0.62 6.09 10.36
N VAL A 52 -0.69 5.14 9.43
CA VAL A 52 0.13 5.18 8.21
C VAL A 52 -0.35 6.31 7.32
N ASN A 53 0.52 7.31 7.18
CA ASN A 53 0.31 8.48 6.36
C ASN A 53 1.66 8.97 5.84
N MET A 54 1.87 8.94 4.53
CA MET A 54 3.13 9.33 3.90
C MET A 54 2.93 9.90 2.50
N MET A 55 3.87 10.72 2.05
CA MET A 55 3.92 11.24 0.69
C MET A 55 4.72 10.31 -0.22
N ALA A 56 4.28 10.15 -1.47
CA ALA A 56 5.02 9.48 -2.54
C ALA A 56 5.47 10.55 -3.54
N LEU A 57 6.79 10.80 -3.59
CA LEU A 57 7.39 11.84 -4.42
C LEU A 57 8.17 11.24 -5.59
N PRO A 58 8.08 11.81 -6.80
CA PRO A 58 8.96 11.42 -7.89
C PRO A 58 10.43 11.66 -7.55
N GLY A 59 11.28 10.66 -7.83
CA GLY A 59 12.72 10.74 -7.59
C GLY A 59 13.17 10.50 -6.15
N GLN A 60 12.25 10.18 -5.23
CA GLN A 60 12.57 9.83 -3.84
C GLN A 60 11.80 8.59 -3.38
N VAL A 61 12.40 7.81 -2.49
CA VAL A 61 11.75 6.67 -1.84
C VAL A 61 11.43 7.05 -0.40
N SER A 62 10.14 7.24 -0.12
CA SER A 62 9.63 7.42 1.23
C SER A 62 9.55 6.05 1.91
N THR A 63 10.01 5.96 3.17
CA THR A 63 9.98 4.71 3.93
C THR A 63 9.21 4.88 5.23
N LEU A 64 8.26 3.99 5.50
CA LEU A 64 7.48 3.99 6.74
C LEU A 64 7.22 2.55 7.20
N LYS A 65 7.32 2.31 8.51
CA LYS A 65 7.05 1.01 9.12
C LYS A 65 5.75 1.03 9.94
N ALA A 66 4.95 -0.03 9.83
CA ALA A 66 3.69 -0.19 10.58
C ALA A 66 3.41 -1.65 10.93
N THR A 67 2.67 -1.87 12.01
CA THR A 67 2.26 -3.20 12.47
C THR A 67 0.76 -3.38 12.29
N PHE A 68 0.35 -4.56 11.81
CA PHE A 68 -1.04 -4.91 11.53
C PHE A 68 -1.51 -6.05 12.42
N ASP A 69 -2.04 -5.73 13.61
CA ASP A 69 -2.39 -6.74 14.62
C ASP A 69 -3.79 -7.34 14.47
N LYS A 70 -4.69 -6.66 13.75
CA LYS A 70 -6.10 -7.06 13.65
C LYS A 70 -6.41 -7.56 12.24
N PRO A 71 -6.98 -8.77 12.09
CA PRO A 71 -7.47 -9.24 10.81
C PRO A 71 -8.53 -8.29 10.22
N GLY A 72 -8.54 -8.18 8.90
CA GLY A 72 -9.46 -7.33 8.16
C GLY A 72 -8.84 -6.72 6.91
N THR A 73 -9.66 -6.03 6.13
CA THR A 73 -9.22 -5.33 4.93
C THR A 73 -9.11 -3.84 5.21
N TYR A 74 -7.93 -3.28 4.94
CA TYR A 74 -7.63 -1.87 5.11
C TYR A 74 -7.42 -1.24 3.73
N ASN A 75 -8.21 -0.23 3.39
CA ASN A 75 -8.02 0.53 2.16
C ASN A 75 -6.86 1.50 2.34
N TYR A 76 -5.91 1.51 1.41
CA TYR A 76 -4.98 2.61 1.27
C TYR A 76 -5.41 3.53 0.13
N ILE A 77 -5.56 4.81 0.46
CA ILE A 77 -6.17 5.82 -0.39
C ILE A 77 -5.16 6.89 -0.75
N CYS A 78 -5.29 7.44 -1.96
CA CYS A 78 -4.61 8.67 -2.30
C CYS A 78 -5.25 9.85 -1.58
N HIS A 79 -4.48 10.56 -0.76
CA HIS A 79 -4.95 11.74 -0.03
C HIS A 79 -4.32 13.05 -0.51
N GLU A 80 -3.49 13.00 -1.56
CA GLU A 80 -2.91 14.17 -2.22
C GLU A 80 -3.48 14.25 -3.64
N TYR A 81 -4.00 15.42 -4.03
CA TYR A 81 -4.66 15.56 -5.32
C TYR A 81 -3.67 15.33 -6.48
N CYS A 82 -3.85 14.21 -7.19
CA CYS A 82 -2.96 13.77 -8.27
C CYS A 82 -3.50 14.04 -9.68
N GLY A 83 -4.45 14.98 -9.79
CA GLY A 83 -4.93 15.50 -11.06
C GLY A 83 -6.18 14.83 -11.63
N TYR A 84 -6.53 15.29 -12.82
CA TYR A 84 -7.69 14.91 -13.61
C TYR A 84 -7.29 14.86 -15.09
N VAL A 85 -7.96 13.99 -15.86
CA VAL A 85 -7.81 13.94 -17.32
C VAL A 85 -9.20 14.04 -17.92
N ALA A 86 -9.37 14.99 -18.83
CA ALA A 86 -10.62 15.21 -19.53
C ALA A 86 -11.09 13.94 -20.24
N GLY A 87 -12.33 13.54 -19.97
CA GLY A 87 -12.95 12.35 -20.57
C GLY A 87 -12.55 11.01 -19.96
N ALA A 88 -11.70 10.97 -18.94
CA ALA A 88 -11.42 9.73 -18.20
C ALA A 88 -12.55 9.44 -17.18
N PRO A 89 -13.04 8.19 -17.09
CA PRO A 89 -14.04 7.78 -16.09
C PRO A 89 -13.42 7.56 -14.69
N ILE A 90 -12.10 7.63 -14.58
CA ILE A 90 -11.30 7.44 -13.37
C ILE A 90 -10.59 8.75 -13.01
N GLY A 91 -10.31 8.94 -11.72
CA GLY A 91 -9.69 10.16 -11.23
C GLY A 91 -9.06 10.00 -9.86
N HIS A 92 -8.57 11.09 -9.30
CA HIS A 92 -7.96 11.10 -7.96
C HIS A 92 -8.81 10.37 -6.90
N HIS A 93 -10.12 10.59 -6.89
CA HIS A 93 -11.05 10.01 -5.91
C HIS A 93 -11.26 8.49 -6.06
N THR A 94 -10.90 7.90 -7.20
CA THR A 94 -10.98 6.44 -7.43
C THR A 94 -9.64 5.74 -7.19
N MET A 95 -8.61 6.46 -6.74
CA MET A 95 -7.28 5.91 -6.49
C MET A 95 -7.19 5.29 -5.10
N TYR A 96 -7.36 3.97 -5.04
CA TYR A 96 -7.18 3.19 -3.82
C TYR A 96 -6.58 1.82 -4.13
N GLY A 97 -6.03 1.18 -3.09
CA GLY A 97 -5.75 -0.25 -3.07
C GLY A 97 -6.04 -0.80 -1.68
N GLN A 98 -5.71 -2.07 -1.45
CA GLN A 98 -6.07 -2.77 -0.23
C GLN A 98 -4.91 -3.57 0.35
N ILE A 99 -4.78 -3.55 1.68
CA ILE A 99 -4.02 -4.54 2.43
C ILE A 99 -4.99 -5.40 3.23
N THR A 100 -4.97 -6.70 2.95
CA THR A 100 -5.75 -7.70 3.68
C THR A 100 -4.86 -8.31 4.75
N VAL A 101 -5.29 -8.18 6.00
CA VAL A 101 -4.66 -8.80 7.14
C VAL A 101 -5.39 -10.10 7.43
N LEU A 102 -4.73 -11.22 7.15
CA LEU A 102 -5.30 -12.55 7.37
C LEU A 102 -5.24 -12.95 8.84
N PRO A 103 -6.18 -13.77 9.33
CA PRO A 103 -6.02 -14.49 10.59
C PRO A 103 -4.68 -15.24 10.67
N ALA A 104 -4.11 -15.36 11.88
CA ALA A 104 -2.78 -15.93 12.10
C ALA A 104 -2.65 -17.42 11.67
N ASP A 105 -3.77 -18.13 11.60
CA ASP A 105 -3.91 -19.51 11.12
C ASP A 105 -4.00 -19.61 9.58
N GLY A 106 -4.27 -18.50 8.87
CA GLY A 106 -4.30 -18.42 7.40
C GLY A 106 -2.97 -17.98 6.76
N ALA A 107 -1.91 -17.82 7.56
CA ALA A 107 -0.62 -17.23 7.14
C ALA A 107 0.21 -18.07 6.15
N ALA A 108 -0.15 -19.34 5.92
CA ALA A 108 0.68 -20.28 5.17
C ALA A 108 0.67 -20.08 3.64
N GLU A 109 -0.26 -19.28 3.08
CA GLU A 109 -0.42 -19.10 1.62
C GLU A 109 0.10 -17.74 1.09
N THR A 110 0.39 -16.75 1.93
CA THR A 110 0.57 -15.34 1.52
C THR A 110 1.93 -14.95 0.94
N ALA A 111 2.93 -15.84 1.00
CA ALA A 111 4.28 -15.51 0.52
C ALA A 111 4.36 -15.23 -1.00
N GLN A 112 3.34 -15.61 -1.78
CA GLN A 112 3.29 -15.45 -3.25
C GLN A 112 2.70 -14.11 -3.73
N ALA A 113 1.88 -13.41 -2.93
CA ALA A 113 1.16 -12.21 -3.40
C ALA A 113 1.98 -10.90 -3.34
N ILE A 114 3.20 -10.96 -2.82
CA ILE A 114 4.04 -9.77 -2.53
C ILE A 114 5.35 -9.77 -3.34
N THR A 115 5.44 -10.63 -4.37
CA THR A 115 6.66 -10.90 -5.16
C THR A 115 6.49 -10.76 -6.68
N GLU A 116 5.30 -10.43 -7.17
CA GLU A 116 5.06 -10.17 -8.61
C GLU A 116 4.82 -8.68 -8.89
#